data_AF-A0A9R0JP33-F1
#
_entry.id   AF-A0A9R0JP33-F1
#
_cell.length_a   1.000
_cell.length_b   1.000
_cell.length_c   1.000
_cell.angle_alpha   90.00
_cell.angle_beta   90.00
_cell.angle_gamma   90.00
#
_symmetry.space_group_name_H-M   'P 1'
#
loop_
_entity.id
_entity.type
_entity.pdbx_description
1 polymer ?
#
loop_
_entity_poly.entity_id
_entity_poly.type
_entity_poly.pdbx_seq_one_letter_code
_entity_poly.pdbx_strand_id
1 'polypeptide(L)'
;MQIPLSSGEFITYISGSYGMYYRETCITTMKIHTNLRPDGYGPYGRAQGAEGVTDFISPLPLNSSIVGFFGSYGVYLASIGINAERTMITPYGPYGNSESSPNWSIELNEGQRFSKVRISHGYIVDGIGFDITDQSGKTTPTQLFGGSGGSPSEVLF
;
A
#
# COMPACT_ATOMS: atom_id res chain seq x y z
N MET A 1 9.88 -26.95 14.27
CA MET A 1 8.46 -26.55 14.30
C MET A 1 8.14 -25.86 12.99
N GLN A 2 7.01 -26.16 12.36
CA GLN A 2 6.52 -25.50 11.16
C GLN A 2 5.09 -25.04 11.44
N ILE A 3 4.74 -23.84 10.99
CA ILE A 3 3.40 -23.28 11.15
C ILE A 3 2.83 -23.08 9.74
N PRO A 4 1.89 -23.93 9.30
CA PRO A 4 1.22 -23.73 8.03
C PRO A 4 0.26 -22.55 8.14
N LEU A 5 0.26 -21.68 7.12
CA LEU A 5 -0.74 -20.63 7.00
C LEU A 5 -2.06 -21.22 6.52
N SER A 6 -3.17 -20.63 6.98
CA SER A 6 -4.52 -20.99 6.53
C SER A 6 -4.74 -20.53 5.08
N SER A 7 -5.74 -21.11 4.41
CA SER A 7 -6.12 -20.64 3.07
C SER A 7 -6.53 -19.15 3.12
N GLY A 8 -5.92 -18.31 2.28
CA GLY A 8 -6.16 -16.87 2.25
C GLY A 8 -5.43 -16.06 3.34
N GLU A 9 -4.57 -16.71 4.13
CA GLU A 9 -3.74 -16.03 5.12
C GLU A 9 -2.44 -15.51 4.50
N PHE A 10 -2.16 -14.22 4.69
CA PHE A 10 -0.95 -13.55 4.19
C PHE A 10 -0.36 -12.61 5.25
N ILE A 11 0.95 -12.38 5.15
CA ILE A 11 1.70 -11.53 6.08
C ILE A 11 1.32 -10.07 5.85
N THR A 12 1.00 -9.36 6.93
CA THR A 12 0.60 -7.95 6.91
C THR A 12 1.68 -7.02 7.46
N TYR A 13 2.41 -7.42 8.49
CA TYR A 13 3.52 -6.66 9.06
C TYR A 13 4.39 -7.54 9.99
N ILE A 14 5.53 -7.00 10.41
CA ILE A 14 6.40 -7.64 11.41
C ILE A 14 6.58 -6.73 12.62
N SER A 15 6.78 -7.33 13.78
CA SER A 15 7.23 -6.62 14.99
C SER A 15 8.27 -7.44 15.72
N GLY A 16 8.93 -6.85 16.70
CA GLY A 16 9.95 -7.54 17.47
C GLY A 16 10.79 -6.56 18.25
N SER A 17 12.02 -6.97 18.56
CA SER A 17 12.99 -6.13 19.25
C SER A 17 14.38 -6.38 18.70
N TYR A 18 15.27 -5.41 18.85
CA TYR A 18 16.69 -5.54 18.56
C TYR A 18 17.53 -4.99 19.72
N GLY A 19 18.78 -5.44 19.85
CA GLY A 19 19.67 -5.02 20.93
C GLY A 19 21.06 -5.58 20.77
N MET A 20 21.97 -5.14 21.64
CA MET A 20 23.36 -5.60 21.66
C MET A 20 23.44 -6.98 22.33
N TYR A 21 23.94 -7.99 21.60
CA TYR A 21 24.17 -9.34 22.12
C TYR A 21 25.56 -9.81 21.72
N TYR A 22 26.41 -10.14 22.70
CA TYR A 22 27.82 -10.53 22.47
C TYR A 22 28.58 -9.64 21.47
N ARG A 23 28.47 -8.32 21.63
CA ARG A 23 29.15 -7.28 20.82
C ARG A 23 28.59 -7.04 19.42
N GLU A 24 27.48 -7.66 19.05
CA GLU A 24 26.76 -7.36 17.79
C GLU A 24 25.33 -6.90 18.07
N THR A 25 24.86 -5.88 17.35
CA THR A 25 23.44 -5.54 17.34
C THR A 25 22.70 -6.57 16.50
N CYS A 26 21.67 -7.19 17.08
CA CYS A 26 20.88 -8.21 16.41
C CYS A 26 19.41 -8.11 16.76
N ILE A 27 18.58 -8.77 15.96
CA ILE A 27 17.17 -9.00 16.24
C ILE A 27 17.06 -9.98 17.41
N THR A 28 16.46 -9.53 18.51
CA THR A 28 16.36 -10.25 19.78
C THR A 28 15.01 -10.92 20.00
N THR A 29 13.94 -10.37 19.42
CA THR A 29 12.63 -11.02 19.30
C THR A 29 11.96 -10.71 17.96
N MET A 30 11.05 -11.58 17.52
CA MET A 30 10.30 -11.45 16.25
C MET A 30 8.88 -11.96 16.37
N LYS A 31 7.92 -11.24 15.77
CA LYS A 31 6.56 -11.67 15.49
C LYS A 31 6.20 -11.42 14.02
N ILE A 32 5.51 -12.39 13.43
CA ILE A 32 4.95 -12.31 12.07
C ILE A 32 3.44 -12.14 12.19
N HIS A 33 2.91 -11.01 11.72
CA HIS A 33 1.48 -10.72 11.77
C HIS A 33 0.83 -11.00 10.43
N THR A 34 -0.40 -11.54 10.45
CA THR A 34 -1.16 -11.86 9.25
C THR A 34 -2.56 -11.27 9.31
N ASN A 35 -3.24 -11.22 8.16
CA ASN A 35 -4.63 -10.78 8.06
C ASN A 35 -5.60 -11.64 8.89
N LEU A 36 -5.30 -12.93 9.08
CA LEU A 36 -6.10 -13.82 9.92
C LEU A 36 -5.60 -13.94 11.37
N ARG A 37 -4.39 -13.42 11.66
CA ARG A 37 -3.80 -13.44 13.00
C ARG A 37 -3.13 -12.10 13.34
N PRO A 38 -3.91 -11.05 13.63
CA PRO A 38 -3.39 -9.73 13.97
C PRO A 38 -2.47 -9.70 15.20
N ASP A 39 -2.65 -10.61 16.16
CA ASP A 39 -1.80 -10.70 17.36
C ASP A 39 -0.40 -11.31 17.08
N GLY A 40 -0.23 -11.93 15.91
CA GLY A 40 1.04 -12.41 15.37
C GLY A 40 1.51 -13.79 15.85
N TYR A 41 2.25 -14.49 14.99
CA TYR A 41 3.03 -15.70 15.27
C TYR A 41 4.35 -15.34 15.97
N GLY A 42 4.60 -15.93 17.13
CA GLY A 42 5.72 -15.60 18.02
C GLY A 42 5.24 -15.19 19.42
N PRO A 43 6.08 -14.47 20.20
CA PRO A 43 7.41 -14.02 19.83
C PRO A 43 8.39 -15.19 19.69
N TYR A 44 9.25 -15.11 18.67
CA TYR A 44 10.43 -15.95 18.53
C TYR A 44 11.62 -15.21 19.13
N GLY A 45 12.43 -15.88 19.96
CA GLY A 45 13.45 -15.24 20.77
C GLY A 45 12.92 -14.78 22.13
N ARG A 46 13.83 -14.40 23.04
CA ARG A 46 13.51 -14.01 24.42
C ARG A 46 14.25 -12.75 24.90
N ALA A 47 15.06 -12.14 24.03
CA ALA A 47 15.98 -11.04 24.37
C ALA A 47 16.87 -11.26 25.61
N GLN A 48 17.04 -12.51 26.07
CA GLN A 48 17.79 -12.80 27.28
C GLN A 48 19.28 -12.54 27.05
N GLY A 49 19.88 -11.74 27.94
CA GLY A 49 21.29 -11.36 27.84
C GLY A 49 21.59 -10.30 26.78
N ALA A 50 20.56 -9.75 26.11
CA ALA A 50 20.73 -8.60 25.25
C ALA A 50 20.63 -7.30 26.07
N GLU A 51 21.48 -6.34 25.72
CA GLU A 51 21.53 -5.01 26.33
C GLU A 51 20.94 -3.96 25.37
N GLY A 52 20.36 -2.88 25.92
CA GLY A 52 19.81 -1.79 25.10
C GLY A 52 18.66 -2.22 24.18
N VAL A 53 17.83 -3.17 24.62
CA VAL A 53 16.74 -3.72 23.81
C VAL A 53 15.73 -2.64 23.45
N THR A 54 15.42 -2.54 22.16
CA THR A 54 14.47 -1.57 21.59
C THR A 54 13.47 -2.31 20.71
N ASP A 55 12.19 -2.05 20.91
CA ASP A 55 11.11 -2.65 20.12
C ASP A 55 10.98 -1.99 18.75
N PHE A 56 10.54 -2.75 17.75
CA PHE A 56 10.22 -2.26 16.42
C PHE A 56 8.90 -2.83 15.92
N ILE A 57 8.26 -2.07 15.03
CA ILE A 57 7.12 -2.50 14.22
C ILE A 57 7.32 -1.92 12.81
N SER A 58 7.07 -2.71 11.77
CA SER A 58 7.08 -2.18 10.40
C SER A 58 5.84 -1.28 10.17
N PRO A 59 5.83 -0.38 9.17
CA PRO A 59 4.73 0.58 8.97
C PRO A 59 3.34 -0.06 8.89
N LEU A 60 2.34 0.61 9.47
CA LEU A 60 0.91 0.30 9.36
C LEU A 60 0.16 1.48 8.69
N PRO A 61 -0.87 1.23 7.86
CA PRO A 61 -1.22 -0.03 7.20
C PRO A 61 -0.36 -0.26 5.94
N LEU A 62 0.00 -1.52 5.68
CA LEU A 62 0.34 -1.94 4.32
C LEU A 62 -0.96 -2.36 3.65
N ASN A 63 -1.44 -1.54 2.71
CA ASN A 63 -2.59 -1.89 1.86
C ASN A 63 -2.26 -2.91 0.75
N SER A 64 -1.16 -3.63 0.92
CA SER A 64 -0.66 -4.57 -0.07
C SER A 64 -0.02 -5.78 0.59
N SER A 65 0.18 -6.84 -0.19
CA SER A 65 0.85 -8.05 0.26
C SER A 65 2.33 -7.79 0.52
N ILE A 66 2.90 -8.36 1.58
CA ILE A 66 4.35 -8.44 1.71
C ILE A 66 4.87 -9.47 0.71
N VAL A 67 5.69 -9.03 -0.24
CA VAL A 67 6.26 -9.87 -1.32
C VAL A 67 7.71 -10.26 -1.11
N GLY A 68 8.35 -9.71 -0.07
CA GLY A 68 9.73 -10.10 0.23
C GLY A 68 10.20 -9.62 1.58
N PHE A 69 11.37 -10.14 1.95
CA PHE A 69 12.12 -9.74 3.13
C PHE A 69 13.54 -9.37 2.69
N PHE A 70 14.16 -8.45 3.41
CA PHE A 70 15.56 -8.12 3.25
C PHE A 70 16.20 -7.92 4.63
N GLY A 71 17.52 -7.86 4.69
CA GLY A 71 18.22 -7.67 5.95
C GLY A 71 19.71 -7.94 5.81
N SER A 72 20.39 -7.93 6.95
CA SER A 72 21.80 -8.28 7.08
C SER A 72 21.97 -9.32 8.17
N TYR A 73 23.04 -10.12 8.05
CA TYR A 73 23.38 -11.15 9.04
C TYR A 73 24.88 -11.15 9.30
N GLY A 74 25.24 -11.62 10.50
CA GLY A 74 26.59 -11.94 10.95
C GLY A 74 26.58 -13.32 11.61
N VAL A 75 27.03 -13.40 12.86
CA VAL A 75 26.79 -14.61 13.69
C VAL A 75 25.30 -14.76 14.01
N TYR A 76 24.61 -13.63 14.17
CA TYR A 76 23.18 -13.54 14.40
C TYR A 76 22.48 -12.73 13.29
N LEU A 77 21.15 -12.69 13.28
CA LEU A 77 20.39 -11.83 12.39
C LEU A 77 20.57 -10.36 12.82
N ALA A 78 21.36 -9.59 12.07
CA ALA A 78 21.71 -8.22 12.44
C ALA A 78 20.56 -7.24 12.17
N SER A 79 19.85 -7.41 11.05
CA SER A 79 18.69 -6.59 10.70
C SER A 79 17.67 -7.36 9.85
N ILE A 80 16.43 -6.90 9.86
CA ILE A 80 15.35 -7.41 9.01
C ILE A 80 14.44 -6.26 8.57
N GLY A 81 13.95 -6.35 7.34
CA GLY A 81 12.94 -5.48 6.75
C GLY A 81 12.04 -6.25 5.79
N ILE A 82 10.97 -5.59 5.33
CA ILE A 82 9.95 -6.14 4.45
C ILE A 82 9.80 -5.32 3.16
N ASN A 83 9.54 -6.01 2.06
CA ASN A 83 9.16 -5.41 0.79
C ASN A 83 7.65 -5.61 0.59
N ALA A 84 6.91 -4.52 0.55
CA ALA A 84 5.49 -4.55 0.21
C ALA A 84 5.31 -4.49 -1.31
N GLU A 85 4.32 -5.21 -1.85
CA GLU A 85 3.94 -5.11 -3.25
C GLU A 85 3.51 -3.67 -3.51
N ARG A 86 4.13 -3.02 -4.51
CA ARG A 86 3.49 -1.85 -5.11
C ARG A 86 2.36 -2.42 -5.95
N THR A 87 1.11 -2.06 -5.67
CA THR A 87 0.01 -2.35 -6.60
C THR A 87 0.34 -1.64 -7.92
N MET A 88 0.93 -2.36 -8.87
CA MET A 88 1.22 -1.80 -10.18
C MET A 88 -0.12 -1.54 -10.86
N ILE A 89 -0.44 -0.27 -11.10
CA ILE A 89 -1.57 0.11 -11.93
C ILE A 89 -1.26 -0.37 -13.35
N THR A 90 -2.05 -1.33 -13.84
CA THR A 90 -1.94 -1.80 -15.22
C THR A 90 -2.79 -0.87 -16.11
N PRO A 91 -2.18 -0.03 -16.96
CA PRO A 91 -2.94 0.84 -17.85
C PRO A 91 -3.58 0.02 -18.98
N TYR A 92 -4.85 0.31 -19.27
CA TYR A 92 -5.53 -0.17 -20.48
C TYR A 92 -5.84 1.05 -21.36
N GLY A 93 -5.27 1.08 -22.57
CA GLY A 93 -5.26 2.26 -23.44
C GLY A 93 -3.94 3.04 -23.36
N PRO A 94 -3.91 4.36 -23.66
CA PRO A 94 -5.07 5.15 -24.08
C PRO A 94 -5.67 4.65 -25.39
N TYR A 95 -6.98 4.86 -25.56
CA TYR A 95 -7.68 4.62 -26.83
C TYR A 95 -7.92 5.97 -27.52
N GLY A 96 -7.79 6.02 -28.84
CA GLY A 96 -7.93 7.26 -29.61
C GLY A 96 -6.65 7.57 -30.39
N ASN A 97 -6.20 8.83 -30.34
CA ASN A 97 -5.04 9.28 -31.11
C ASN A 97 -3.74 8.59 -30.62
N SER A 98 -3.25 7.61 -31.38
CA SER A 98 -2.04 6.83 -31.09
C SER A 98 -0.75 7.64 -31.17
N GLU A 99 -0.78 8.83 -31.78
CA GLU A 99 0.38 9.72 -31.89
C GLU A 99 0.47 10.70 -30.71
N SER A 100 -0.58 10.80 -29.89
CA SER A 100 -0.58 11.66 -28.72
C SER A 100 -0.04 10.96 -27.48
N SER A 101 0.88 11.63 -26.78
CA SER A 101 1.33 11.18 -25.46
C SER A 101 0.28 11.53 -24.39
N PRO A 102 -0.03 10.62 -23.44
CA PRO A 102 -0.83 10.96 -22.27
C PRO A 102 -0.22 12.16 -21.53
N ASN A 103 -1.03 13.18 -21.29
CA ASN A 103 -0.61 14.41 -20.60
C ASN A 103 -1.40 14.68 -19.32
N TRP A 104 -2.29 13.76 -18.92
CA TRP A 104 -2.98 13.77 -17.64
C TRP A 104 -3.19 12.33 -17.15
N SER A 105 -3.19 12.17 -15.83
CA SER A 105 -3.57 10.94 -15.13
C SER A 105 -4.14 11.30 -13.75
N ILE A 106 -5.00 10.43 -13.22
CA ILE A 106 -5.48 10.52 -11.85
C ILE A 106 -5.26 9.17 -11.21
N GLU A 107 -4.58 9.17 -10.09
CA GLU A 107 -4.42 8.02 -9.20
C GLU A 107 -5.08 8.37 -7.86
N LEU A 108 -5.91 7.46 -7.35
CA LEU A 108 -6.56 7.65 -6.06
C LEU A 108 -5.57 7.31 -4.94
N ASN A 109 -5.53 8.16 -3.92
CA ASN A 109 -4.86 7.80 -2.67
C ASN A 109 -5.64 6.70 -1.96
N GLU A 110 -4.96 6.03 -1.03
CA GLU A 110 -5.54 5.01 -0.17
C GLU A 110 -6.87 5.46 0.48
N GLY A 111 -7.91 4.66 0.27
CA GLY A 111 -9.27 4.88 0.79
C GLY A 111 -10.05 6.03 0.14
N GLN A 112 -9.51 6.67 -0.91
CA GLN A 112 -10.30 7.52 -1.79
C GLN A 112 -11.14 6.68 -2.75
N ARG A 113 -12.28 7.23 -3.19
CA ARG A 113 -13.11 6.64 -4.24
C ARG A 113 -13.62 7.70 -5.20
N PHE A 114 -13.83 7.32 -6.47
CA PHE A 114 -14.66 8.11 -7.36
C PHE A 114 -16.12 8.05 -6.88
N SER A 115 -16.75 9.21 -6.72
CA SER A 115 -18.17 9.32 -6.34
C SER A 115 -19.03 9.94 -7.43
N LYS A 116 -18.42 10.67 -8.37
CA LYS A 116 -19.09 11.20 -9.55
C LYS A 116 -18.17 11.24 -10.76
N VAL A 117 -18.70 11.00 -11.94
CA VAL A 117 -18.09 11.34 -13.24
C VAL A 117 -18.89 12.47 -13.89
N ARG A 118 -18.21 13.53 -14.30
CA ARG A 118 -18.76 14.70 -15.01
C ARG A 118 -18.29 14.65 -16.47
N ILE A 119 -19.20 14.68 -17.42
CA ILE A 119 -18.91 14.60 -18.85
C ILE A 119 -19.55 15.79 -19.55
N SER A 120 -18.75 16.55 -20.30
CA SER A 120 -19.25 17.57 -21.24
C SER A 120 -19.28 16.98 -22.65
N HIS A 121 -20.42 17.04 -23.33
CA HIS A 121 -20.57 16.45 -24.66
C HIS A 121 -21.60 17.14 -25.56
N GLY A 122 -21.46 16.94 -26.87
CA GLY A 122 -22.40 17.35 -27.91
C GLY A 122 -22.38 16.33 -29.05
N TYR A 123 -21.81 16.70 -30.20
CA TYR A 123 -21.54 15.72 -31.27
C TYR A 123 -20.42 14.74 -30.92
N ILE A 124 -19.50 15.15 -30.03
CA ILE A 124 -18.38 14.38 -29.50
C ILE A 124 -18.29 14.61 -27.97
N VAL A 125 -17.35 13.94 -27.29
CA VAL A 125 -17.02 14.25 -25.89
C VAL A 125 -16.05 15.43 -25.86
N ASP A 126 -16.51 16.56 -25.31
CA ASP A 126 -15.73 17.78 -25.17
C ASP A 126 -14.75 17.70 -23.99
N GLY A 127 -15.15 17.06 -22.88
CA GLY A 127 -14.28 16.89 -21.71
C GLY A 127 -14.85 15.99 -20.63
N ILE A 128 -13.98 15.57 -19.71
CA ILE A 128 -14.32 14.70 -18.57
C ILE A 128 -13.72 15.22 -17.27
N GLY A 129 -14.41 15.05 -16.15
CA GLY A 129 -13.92 15.35 -14.81
C GLY A 129 -14.50 14.36 -13.80
N PHE A 130 -13.94 14.33 -12.60
CA PHE A 130 -14.33 13.38 -11.55
C PHE A 130 -14.57 14.12 -10.25
N ASP A 131 -15.43 13.58 -9.39
CA ASP A 131 -15.47 13.95 -7.98
C ASP A 131 -14.92 12.78 -7.16
N ILE A 132 -14.04 13.09 -6.23
CA ILE A 132 -13.34 12.12 -5.39
C ILE A 132 -13.77 12.34 -3.95
N THR A 133 -14.25 11.28 -3.31
CA THR A 133 -14.62 11.27 -1.90
C THR A 133 -13.52 10.60 -1.08
N ASP A 134 -13.06 11.28 -0.03
CA ASP A 134 -12.07 10.75 0.92
C ASP A 134 -12.73 9.91 2.02
N GLN A 135 -11.89 9.35 2.90
CA GLN A 135 -12.32 8.50 4.01
C GLN A 135 -13.19 9.25 5.04
N SER A 136 -13.10 10.59 5.10
CA SER A 136 -13.94 11.42 5.98
C SER A 136 -15.33 11.70 5.39
N GLY A 137 -15.54 11.33 4.12
CA GLY A 137 -16.75 11.63 3.36
C GLY A 137 -16.73 12.98 2.65
N LYS A 138 -15.63 13.76 2.75
CA LYS A 138 -15.49 15.00 2.00
C LYS A 138 -15.28 14.71 0.52
N THR A 139 -16.02 15.42 -0.33
CA THR A 139 -15.97 15.27 -1.78
C THR A 139 -15.32 16.49 -2.43
N THR A 140 -14.35 16.26 -3.33
CA THR A 140 -13.62 17.32 -4.04
C THR A 140 -13.63 17.05 -5.56
N PRO A 141 -14.05 18.03 -6.39
CA PRO A 141 -14.02 17.89 -7.84
C PRO A 141 -12.59 18.08 -8.40
N THR A 142 -12.22 17.29 -9.41
CA THR A 142 -11.05 17.54 -10.26
C THR A 142 -11.31 18.68 -11.24
N GLN A 143 -10.26 19.15 -11.93
CA GLN A 143 -10.46 19.92 -13.16
C GLN A 143 -11.18 19.10 -14.24
N LEU A 144 -11.71 19.79 -15.26
CA LEU A 144 -12.20 19.15 -16.47
C LEU A 144 -11.02 18.94 -17.44
N PHE A 145 -10.80 17.72 -17.88
CA PHE A 145 -9.82 17.36 -18.91
C PHE A 145 -10.52 17.39 -20.27
N GLY A 146 -10.28 18.47 -21.02
CA GLY A 146 -10.90 18.71 -22.32
C GLY A 146 -11.23 20.19 -22.54
N GLY A 147 -12.08 20.46 -23.52
CA GLY A 147 -12.59 21.79 -23.83
C GLY A 147 -13.78 22.21 -22.96
N SER A 148 -14.16 23.49 -23.03
CA SER A 148 -15.31 24.05 -22.32
C SER A 148 -16.65 23.93 -23.08
N GLY A 149 -16.67 23.19 -24.18
CA GLY A 149 -17.84 22.98 -25.02
C GLY A 149 -18.80 21.93 -24.43
N GLY A 150 -19.88 21.65 -25.18
CA GLY A 150 -20.84 20.59 -24.83
C GLY A 150 -21.81 20.95 -23.71
N SER A 151 -22.80 20.07 -23.54
CA SER A 151 -23.73 20.07 -22.41
C SER A 151 -23.26 19.10 -21.33
N PRO A 152 -23.47 19.40 -20.04
CA PRO A 152 -23.01 18.56 -18.95
C PRO A 152 -23.90 17.32 -18.76
N SER A 153 -23.30 16.22 -18.33
CA SER A 153 -23.95 15.01 -17.82
C SER A 153 -23.16 14.45 -16.66
N GLU A 154 -23.85 13.80 -15.72
CA GLU A 154 -23.24 13.27 -14.50
C GLU A 154 -23.62 11.80 -14.28
N VAL A 155 -22.65 11.01 -13.84
CA VAL A 155 -22.85 9.64 -13.34
C VAL A 155 -22.48 9.62 -11.87
N LEU A 156 -23.41 9.19 -11.01
CA LEU A 156 -23.26 9.12 -9.56
C LEU A 156 -23.06 7.66 -9.13
N PHE A 157 -22.20 7.44 -8.13
CA PHE A 157 -21.95 6.14 -7.51
C PHE A 157 -22.36 6.10 -6.04
#